data_AF-A0A7Z0RIY1-F1
#
_entry.id   AF-A0A7Z0RIY1-F1
#
_cell.length_a   1.000
_cell.length_b   1.000
_cell.length_c   1.000
_cell.angle_alpha   90.00
_cell.angle_beta   90.00
_cell.angle_gamma   90.00
#
_symmetry.space_group_name_H-M   'P 1'
#
loop_
_entity.id
_entity.type
_entity.pdbx_description
1 polymer ?
#
loop_
_entity_poly.entity_id
_entity_poly.type
_entity_poly.pdbx_seq_one_letter_code
_entity_poly.pdbx_strand_id
1 'polypeptide(L)'
;MFAERSPAVEEQKRKGLRVAFAVSIGFTFAVYVGAIVPFLGPLFAAQFLLGSSRPMPLGKTVGAAMVILIAGMAMMVLTNMLGDRPAPFLLILGLTYFACFAAQSTGKGGPAVFLVLVVSIIVPLLGILNKQLANSILSILVAGVLSGAVLMWLAHAIFPEPFSQEVEAVAIDERPPALLRALANTVILLGSVVICLTSDNLTAAAVIPITVASLLGQLDVGASGRAAMGLVLVNLFGGVLASAAYAALSLRPNLLSIFLIVLVVVLLLGGRAAARSKDAPVFAGALTTFLILFGLGVSPLPGSAAESFATRIVYVAAALIYALLFAAILWPRTSNAKRISA
;
A
#
# COMPACT_ATOMS: atom_id res chain seq x y z
N MET A 1 19.08 14.49 35.69
CA MET A 1 18.10 13.39 35.73
C MET A 1 17.63 13.14 34.30
N PHE A 2 18.46 12.46 33.51
CA PHE A 2 18.14 12.13 32.12
C PHE A 2 17.22 10.91 32.16
N ALA A 3 15.96 11.10 31.77
CA ALA A 3 15.02 10.00 31.66
C ALA A 3 15.62 8.92 30.75
N GLU A 4 15.86 7.73 31.29
CA GLU A 4 16.20 6.54 30.53
C GLU A 4 15.16 6.37 29.43
N ARG A 5 15.51 6.77 28.21
CA ARG A 5 14.64 6.57 27.06
C ARG A 5 14.64 5.08 26.78
N SER A 6 13.47 4.46 26.91
CA SER A 6 13.32 3.05 26.56
C SER A 6 13.89 2.79 25.16
N PRO A 7 14.77 1.80 24.98
CA PRO A 7 15.46 1.54 23.70
C PRO A 7 14.47 1.34 22.53
N ALA A 8 13.27 0.83 22.82
CA ALA A 8 12.19 0.67 21.84
C ALA A 8 11.70 2.01 21.25
N VAL A 9 11.68 3.08 22.05
CA VAL A 9 11.25 4.43 21.60
C VAL A 9 12.31 5.05 20.69
N GLU A 10 13.59 4.77 20.94
CA GLU A 10 14.67 5.26 20.08
C GLU A 10 14.74 4.51 18.76
N GLU A 11 14.56 3.18 18.76
CA GLU A 11 14.43 2.37 17.54
C GLU A 11 13.26 2.89 16.67
N GLN A 12 12.09 3.09 17.29
CA GLN A 12 10.92 3.63 16.62
C GLN A 12 11.20 5.03 16.01
N LYS A 13 11.83 5.93 16.76
CA LYS A 13 12.16 7.29 16.28
C LYS A 13 13.10 7.24 15.07
N ARG A 14 14.16 6.43 15.12
CA ARG A 14 15.12 6.29 14.01
C ARG A 14 14.45 5.71 12.77
N LYS A 15 13.71 4.60 12.94
CA LYS A 15 12.99 3.96 11.83
C LYS A 15 11.92 4.88 11.23
N GLY A 16 11.16 5.58 12.06
CA GLY A 16 10.21 6.61 11.61
C GLY A 16 10.89 7.75 10.84
N LEU A 17 12.05 8.23 11.31
CA LEU A 17 12.81 9.29 10.65
C LEU A 17 13.36 8.84 9.28
N ARG A 18 13.84 7.60 9.16
CA ARG A 18 14.23 7.00 7.87
C ARG A 18 13.08 7.00 6.88
N VAL A 19 11.92 6.50 7.31
CA VAL A 19 10.70 6.46 6.48
C VAL A 19 10.33 7.88 6.06
N ALA A 20 10.30 8.83 6.99
CA ALA A 20 9.95 10.23 6.71
C ALA A 20 10.89 10.88 5.69
N PHE A 21 12.21 10.74 5.85
CA PHE A 21 13.17 11.33 4.91
C PHE A 21 13.12 10.65 3.53
N ALA A 22 13.12 9.31 3.48
CA ALA A 22 13.07 8.56 2.23
C ALA A 22 11.81 8.92 1.41
N VAL A 23 10.65 8.90 2.06
CA VAL A 23 9.37 9.15 1.41
C VAL A 23 9.25 10.60 0.97
N SER A 24 9.64 11.57 1.80
CA SER A 24 9.50 12.99 1.47
C SER A 24 10.43 13.45 0.35
N ILE A 25 11.70 13.03 0.40
CA ILE A 25 12.67 13.30 -0.67
C ILE A 25 12.23 12.59 -1.95
N GLY A 26 11.91 11.30 -1.85
CA GLY A 26 11.49 10.50 -3.00
C GLY A 26 10.25 11.05 -3.70
N PHE A 27 9.25 11.46 -2.92
CA PHE A 27 8.00 11.98 -3.48
C PHE A 27 8.21 13.35 -4.13
N THR A 28 8.94 14.24 -3.46
CA THR A 28 9.27 15.56 -4.01
C THR A 28 10.09 15.43 -5.29
N PHE A 29 11.07 14.53 -5.31
CA PHE A 29 11.88 14.25 -6.50
C PHE A 29 11.05 13.65 -7.64
N ALA A 30 10.14 12.73 -7.33
CA ALA A 30 9.25 12.14 -8.32
C ALA A 30 8.35 13.20 -8.97
N VAL A 31 7.81 14.14 -8.17
CA VAL A 31 7.05 15.28 -8.72
C VAL A 31 7.93 16.22 -9.53
N TYR A 32 9.16 16.52 -9.07
CA TYR A 32 10.11 17.38 -9.78
C TYR A 32 10.45 16.85 -11.19
N VAL A 33 10.66 15.55 -11.32
CA VAL A 33 10.97 14.90 -12.62
C VAL A 33 9.70 14.68 -13.47
N GLY A 34 8.51 15.04 -12.97
CA GLY A 34 7.25 14.88 -13.68
C GLY A 34 6.76 13.43 -13.77
N ALA A 35 7.07 12.60 -12.76
CA ALA A 35 6.64 11.21 -12.74
C ALA A 35 5.12 11.10 -12.77
N ILE A 36 4.62 10.20 -13.62
CA ILE A 36 3.18 9.93 -13.78
C ILE A 36 2.58 9.38 -12.48
N VAL A 37 3.31 8.50 -11.80
CA VAL A 37 2.86 7.85 -10.55
C VAL A 37 3.84 8.24 -9.44
N PRO A 38 3.79 9.50 -8.94
CA PRO A 38 4.85 10.05 -8.08
C PRO A 38 4.93 9.38 -6.70
N PHE A 39 3.87 8.70 -6.27
CA PHE A 39 3.83 7.97 -5.01
C PHE A 39 4.48 6.59 -5.06
N LEU A 40 4.72 6.02 -6.25
CA LEU A 40 5.08 4.61 -6.37
C LEU A 40 6.44 4.27 -5.73
N GLY A 41 7.48 5.02 -6.06
CA GLY A 41 8.81 4.88 -5.45
C GLY A 41 8.81 5.11 -3.93
N PRO A 42 8.23 6.22 -3.44
CA PRO A 42 8.05 6.46 -2.01
C PRO A 42 7.25 5.37 -1.29
N LEU A 43 6.21 4.83 -1.92
CA LEU A 43 5.42 3.72 -1.37
C LEU A 43 6.29 2.47 -1.21
N PHE A 44 7.07 2.10 -2.22
CA PHE A 44 8.03 1.00 -2.12
C PHE A 44 9.05 1.24 -1.01
N ALA A 45 9.64 2.44 -0.94
CA ALA A 45 10.59 2.80 0.11
C ALA A 45 9.97 2.67 1.52
N ALA A 46 8.74 3.16 1.70
CA ALA A 46 8.02 3.04 2.96
C ALA A 46 7.80 1.57 3.34
N GLN A 47 7.34 0.74 2.41
CA GLN A 47 7.07 -0.68 2.65
C GLN A 47 8.36 -1.46 2.99
N PHE A 48 9.47 -1.14 2.33
CA PHE A 48 10.77 -1.74 2.60
C PHE A 48 11.33 -1.33 3.96
N LEU A 49 11.28 -0.04 4.31
CA LEU A 49 11.76 0.49 5.58
C LEU A 49 10.86 0.12 6.76
N LEU A 50 9.56 -0.09 6.55
CA LEU A 50 8.64 -0.55 7.60
C LEU A 50 8.76 -2.06 7.82
N GLY A 51 8.90 -2.83 6.74
CA GLY A 51 9.00 -4.28 6.77
C GLY A 51 10.31 -4.84 7.31
N SER A 52 11.39 -4.05 7.35
CA SER A 52 12.69 -4.46 7.87
C SER A 52 13.35 -3.37 8.69
N SER A 53 13.94 -3.71 9.84
CA SER A 53 14.78 -2.79 10.61
C SER A 53 16.21 -2.70 10.05
N ARG A 54 16.63 -3.65 9.20
CA ARG A 54 17.94 -3.66 8.55
C ARG A 54 17.82 -3.31 7.06
N PRO A 55 18.85 -2.66 6.47
CA PRO A 55 18.86 -2.48 5.02
C PRO A 55 18.77 -3.85 4.36
N MET A 56 17.83 -4.02 3.44
CA MET A 56 17.76 -5.29 2.72
C MET A 56 19.04 -5.48 1.90
N PRO A 57 19.66 -6.68 1.97
CA PRO A 57 20.84 -6.98 1.17
C PRO A 57 20.48 -6.89 -0.31
N LEU A 58 21.47 -6.51 -1.13
CA LEU A 58 21.30 -6.30 -2.58
C LEU A 58 20.60 -7.49 -3.27
N GLY A 59 20.91 -8.73 -2.86
CA GLY A 59 20.25 -9.92 -3.41
C GLY A 59 18.73 -9.97 -3.13
N LYS A 60 18.29 -9.57 -1.93
CA LYS A 60 16.85 -9.57 -1.57
C LYS A 60 16.11 -8.42 -2.25
N THR A 61 16.72 -7.24 -2.37
CA THR A 61 16.12 -6.11 -3.10
C THR A 61 16.01 -6.41 -4.59
N VAL A 62 17.04 -6.99 -5.20
CA VAL A 62 17.02 -7.42 -6.61
C VAL A 62 15.98 -8.52 -6.79
N GLY A 63 15.90 -9.50 -5.88
CA GLY A 63 14.88 -10.54 -5.90
C GLY A 63 13.45 -9.95 -5.84
N ALA A 64 13.18 -9.07 -4.88
CA ALA A 64 11.88 -8.40 -4.77
C ALA A 64 11.57 -7.55 -6.01
N ALA A 65 12.57 -6.85 -6.56
CA ALA A 65 12.43 -6.08 -7.78
C ALA A 65 12.09 -6.96 -8.97
N MET A 66 12.80 -8.06 -9.16
CA MET A 66 12.54 -9.03 -10.22
C MET A 66 11.13 -9.62 -10.10
N VAL A 67 10.68 -9.98 -8.89
CA VAL A 67 9.31 -10.47 -8.67
C VAL A 67 8.27 -9.42 -9.08
N ILE A 68 8.46 -8.16 -8.69
CA ILE A 68 7.55 -7.07 -9.05
C ILE A 68 7.55 -6.83 -10.57
N LEU A 69 8.71 -6.86 -11.21
CA LEU A 69 8.84 -6.68 -12.66
C LEU A 69 8.21 -7.83 -13.45
N ILE A 70 8.45 -9.07 -13.03
CA ILE A 70 7.84 -10.26 -13.63
C ILE A 70 6.31 -10.20 -13.46
N ALA A 71 5.81 -9.87 -12.28
CA ALA A 71 4.38 -9.68 -12.04
C ALA A 71 3.79 -8.57 -12.93
N GLY A 72 4.50 -7.44 -13.06
CA GLY A 72 4.10 -6.34 -13.93
C GLY A 72 4.07 -6.72 -15.41
N MET A 73 5.08 -7.42 -15.90
CA MET A 73 5.14 -7.94 -17.27
C MET A 73 4.03 -8.97 -17.53
N ALA A 74 3.82 -9.90 -16.61
CA ALA A 74 2.74 -10.88 -16.70
C ALA A 74 1.37 -10.20 -16.78
N MET A 75 1.13 -9.19 -15.95
CA MET A 75 -0.10 -8.38 -15.97
C MET A 75 -0.24 -7.56 -17.25
N MET A 76 0.85 -6.99 -17.77
CA MET A 76 0.83 -6.28 -19.05
C MET A 76 0.48 -7.20 -20.21
N VAL A 77 1.09 -8.39 -20.28
CA VAL A 77 0.75 -9.41 -21.29
C VAL A 77 -0.71 -9.84 -21.15
N LEU A 78 -1.15 -10.11 -19.92
CA LEU A 78 -2.53 -10.46 -19.62
C LEU A 78 -3.50 -9.38 -20.11
N THR A 79 -3.25 -8.11 -19.79
CA THR A 79 -4.07 -6.98 -20.22
C THR A 79 -4.08 -6.81 -21.73
N ASN A 80 -2.93 -6.94 -22.40
CA ASN A 80 -2.85 -6.78 -23.86
C ASN A 80 -3.55 -7.92 -24.61
N MET A 81 -3.49 -9.16 -24.11
CA MET A 81 -4.06 -10.32 -24.81
C MET A 81 -5.56 -10.51 -24.50
N LEU A 82 -5.96 -10.25 -23.26
CA LEU A 82 -7.30 -10.56 -22.75
C LEU A 82 -8.11 -9.31 -22.38
N GLY A 83 -7.57 -8.09 -22.51
CA GLY A 83 -8.30 -6.85 -22.16
C GLY A 83 -9.65 -6.69 -22.88
N ASP A 84 -9.75 -7.14 -24.13
CA ASP A 84 -11.00 -7.14 -24.91
C ASP A 84 -11.95 -8.31 -24.55
N ARG A 85 -11.50 -9.25 -23.71
CA ARG A 85 -12.24 -10.45 -23.29
C ARG A 85 -12.42 -10.45 -21.77
N PRO A 86 -13.51 -9.84 -21.25
CA PRO A 86 -13.65 -9.57 -19.81
C PRO A 86 -13.68 -10.85 -18.96
N ALA A 87 -14.37 -11.90 -19.41
CA ALA A 87 -14.49 -13.14 -18.63
C ALA A 87 -13.13 -13.85 -18.35
N PRO A 88 -12.32 -14.20 -19.37
CA PRO A 88 -11.02 -14.84 -19.11
C PRO A 88 -10.03 -13.90 -18.43
N PHE A 89 -10.09 -12.59 -18.72
CA PHE A 89 -9.27 -11.59 -18.06
C PHE A 89 -9.52 -11.58 -16.54
N LEU A 90 -10.78 -11.45 -16.13
CA LEU A 90 -11.17 -11.41 -14.73
C LEU A 90 -10.88 -12.73 -13.99
N LEU A 91 -10.93 -13.88 -14.68
CA LEU A 91 -10.60 -15.17 -14.09
C LEU A 91 -9.12 -15.25 -13.69
N ILE A 92 -8.20 -14.91 -14.62
CA ILE A 92 -6.76 -14.94 -14.34
C ILE A 92 -6.37 -13.85 -13.32
N LEU A 93 -7.02 -12.68 -13.41
CA LEU A 93 -6.84 -11.61 -12.43
C LEU A 93 -7.27 -12.06 -11.03
N GLY A 94 -8.44 -12.68 -10.91
CA GLY A 94 -8.95 -13.26 -9.68
C GLY A 94 -8.03 -14.35 -9.13
N LEU A 95 -7.50 -15.24 -9.98
CA LEU A 95 -6.54 -16.26 -9.57
C LEU A 95 -5.26 -15.63 -8.98
N THR A 96 -4.80 -14.53 -9.57
CA THR A 96 -3.61 -13.81 -9.06
C THR A 96 -3.89 -13.17 -7.70
N TYR A 97 -5.05 -12.54 -7.53
CA TYR A 97 -5.47 -11.98 -6.24
C TYR A 97 -5.61 -13.07 -5.18
N PHE A 98 -6.17 -14.22 -5.55
CA PHE A 98 -6.28 -15.39 -4.66
C PHE A 98 -4.92 -15.89 -4.21
N ALA A 99 -3.96 -16.05 -5.12
CA ALA A 99 -2.60 -16.44 -4.78
C ALA A 99 -1.95 -15.44 -3.82
N CYS A 100 -2.12 -14.13 -4.05
CA CYS A 100 -1.60 -13.09 -3.18
C CYS A 100 -2.23 -13.12 -1.78
N PHE A 101 -3.56 -13.26 -1.67
CA PHE A 101 -4.23 -13.34 -0.37
C PHE A 101 -3.93 -14.65 0.36
N ALA A 102 -3.79 -15.77 -0.36
CA ALA A 102 -3.38 -17.04 0.22
C ALA A 102 -1.96 -16.93 0.80
N ALA A 103 -1.01 -16.34 0.07
CA ALA A 103 0.36 -16.11 0.53
C ALA A 103 0.44 -15.10 1.69
N GLN A 104 -0.42 -14.07 1.73
CA GLN A 104 -0.52 -13.18 2.88
C GLN A 104 -1.07 -13.90 4.12
N SER A 105 -2.03 -14.82 3.94
CA SER A 105 -2.66 -15.54 5.05
C SER A 105 -1.72 -16.50 5.81
N THR A 106 -0.64 -16.95 5.16
CA THR A 106 0.37 -17.83 5.78
C THR A 106 1.45 -17.06 6.55
N GLY A 107 1.40 -15.72 6.55
CA GLY A 107 2.46 -14.88 7.12
C GLY A 107 3.73 -14.80 6.26
N LYS A 108 3.84 -15.62 5.19
CA LYS A 108 5.01 -15.68 4.28
C LYS A 108 5.08 -14.54 3.27
N GLY A 109 4.02 -13.73 3.15
CA GLY A 109 3.89 -12.75 2.08
C GLY A 109 4.72 -11.46 2.23
N GLY A 110 5.00 -11.05 3.47
CA GLY A 110 5.70 -9.78 3.76
C GLY A 110 5.17 -8.58 2.95
N PRO A 111 5.97 -7.50 2.81
CA PRO A 111 5.61 -6.37 1.96
C PRO A 111 5.59 -6.72 0.46
N ALA A 112 6.37 -7.72 0.03
CA ALA A 112 6.52 -8.07 -1.38
C ALA A 112 5.21 -8.57 -2.03
N VAL A 113 4.44 -9.41 -1.33
CA VAL A 113 3.16 -9.90 -1.86
C VAL A 113 2.12 -8.78 -1.95
N PHE A 114 2.10 -7.87 -0.97
CA PHE A 114 1.24 -6.69 -1.05
C PHE A 114 1.60 -5.82 -2.26
N LEU A 115 2.88 -5.65 -2.54
CA LEU A 115 3.35 -4.91 -3.71
C LEU A 115 2.96 -5.59 -5.03
N VAL A 116 3.08 -6.92 -5.12
CA VAL A 116 2.58 -7.68 -6.28
C VAL A 116 1.08 -7.49 -6.46
N LEU A 117 0.31 -7.49 -5.36
CA LEU A 117 -1.14 -7.24 -5.40
C LEU A 117 -1.45 -5.83 -5.92
N VAL A 118 -0.75 -4.80 -5.43
CA VAL A 118 -0.90 -3.41 -5.91
C VAL A 118 -0.54 -3.29 -7.40
N VAL A 119 0.53 -3.94 -7.85
CA VAL A 119 0.93 -3.95 -9.27
C VAL A 119 -0.11 -4.65 -10.12
N SER A 120 -0.68 -5.75 -9.64
CA SER A 120 -1.75 -6.49 -10.30
C SER A 120 -3.08 -5.73 -10.36
N ILE A 121 -3.22 -4.66 -9.58
CA ILE A 121 -4.35 -3.72 -9.67
C ILE A 121 -4.02 -2.60 -10.65
N ILE A 122 -2.89 -1.91 -10.44
CA ILE A 122 -2.53 -0.71 -11.20
C ILE A 122 -2.27 -1.04 -12.68
N VAL A 123 -1.52 -2.11 -12.98
CA VAL A 123 -1.11 -2.41 -14.35
C VAL A 123 -2.32 -2.59 -15.27
N PRO A 124 -3.30 -3.44 -14.94
CA PRO A 124 -4.44 -3.59 -15.82
C PRO A 124 -5.36 -2.37 -15.87
N LEU A 125 -5.54 -1.67 -14.74
CA LEU A 125 -6.35 -0.45 -14.72
C LEU A 125 -5.77 0.64 -15.62
N LEU A 126 -4.47 0.92 -15.48
CA LEU A 126 -3.80 1.89 -16.35
C LEU A 126 -3.76 1.41 -17.80
N GLY A 127 -3.56 0.12 -18.03
CA GLY A 127 -3.51 -0.47 -19.37
C GLY A 127 -4.84 -0.36 -20.13
N ILE A 128 -5.96 -0.59 -19.46
CA ILE A 128 -7.30 -0.55 -20.06
C ILE A 128 -7.80 0.89 -20.16
N LEU A 129 -7.65 1.69 -19.10
CA LEU A 129 -8.26 3.01 -19.01
C LEU A 129 -7.39 4.11 -19.66
N ASN A 130 -6.10 3.88 -19.91
CA ASN A 130 -5.24 4.87 -20.57
C ASN A 130 -4.11 4.22 -21.40
N LYS A 131 -4.29 4.21 -22.73
CA LYS A 131 -3.33 3.64 -23.69
C LYS A 131 -1.93 4.27 -23.64
N GLN A 132 -1.82 5.55 -23.31
CA GLN A 132 -0.52 6.21 -23.21
C GLN A 132 0.28 5.70 -22.01
N LEU A 133 -0.42 5.41 -20.91
CA LEU A 133 0.18 4.80 -19.73
C LEU A 133 0.59 3.36 -19.99
N ALA A 134 -0.25 2.59 -20.70
CA ALA A 134 0.00 1.20 -21.06
C ALA A 134 1.41 0.99 -21.64
N ASN A 135 1.83 1.86 -22.55
CA ASN A 135 3.14 1.81 -23.20
C ASN A 135 4.32 2.12 -22.26
N SER A 136 4.07 2.81 -21.16
CA SER A 136 5.08 3.22 -20.18
C SER A 136 5.01 2.45 -18.86
N ILE A 137 4.12 1.46 -18.73
CA ILE A 137 3.93 0.72 -17.46
C ILE A 137 5.24 0.12 -16.96
N LEU A 138 6.00 -0.52 -17.85
CA LEU A 138 7.24 -1.18 -17.46
C LEU A 138 8.27 -0.17 -16.92
N SER A 139 8.45 0.98 -17.59
CA SER A 139 9.39 2.00 -17.13
C SER A 139 8.92 2.64 -15.81
N ILE A 140 7.61 2.85 -15.62
CA ILE A 140 7.03 3.32 -14.36
C ILE A 140 7.33 2.34 -13.21
N LEU A 141 7.12 1.04 -13.43
CA LEU A 141 7.38 0.01 -12.41
C LEU A 141 8.87 -0.12 -12.08
N VAL A 142 9.73 -0.19 -13.10
CA VAL A 142 11.19 -0.23 -12.92
C VAL A 142 11.66 0.99 -12.14
N ALA A 143 11.25 2.20 -12.55
CA ALA A 143 11.62 3.43 -11.88
C ALA A 143 11.11 3.46 -10.43
N GLY A 144 9.87 3.03 -10.19
CA GLY A 144 9.31 2.94 -8.85
C GLY A 144 10.12 2.02 -7.94
N VAL A 145 10.37 0.78 -8.38
CA VAL A 145 11.09 -0.21 -7.56
C VAL A 145 12.53 0.21 -7.31
N LEU A 146 13.25 0.65 -8.34
CA LEU A 146 14.65 1.08 -8.21
C LEU A 146 14.76 2.32 -7.32
N SER A 147 13.90 3.32 -7.52
CA SER A 147 13.89 4.50 -6.65
C SER A 147 13.55 4.12 -5.21
N GLY A 148 12.59 3.21 -4.99
CA GLY A 148 12.27 2.70 -3.66
C GLY A 148 13.46 2.05 -2.96
N ALA A 149 14.22 1.21 -3.67
CA ALA A 149 15.42 0.56 -3.15
C ALA A 149 16.54 1.57 -2.85
N VAL A 150 16.80 2.51 -3.77
CA VAL A 150 17.80 3.57 -3.58
C VAL A 150 17.46 4.45 -2.39
N LEU A 151 16.19 4.88 -2.26
CA LEU A 151 15.73 5.69 -1.12
C LEU A 151 15.87 4.94 0.21
N MET A 152 15.57 3.64 0.23
CA MET A 152 15.78 2.79 1.41
C MET A 152 17.26 2.77 1.81
N TRP A 153 18.19 2.53 0.87
CA TRP A 153 19.62 2.51 1.18
C TRP A 153 20.14 3.87 1.63
N LEU A 154 19.74 4.95 0.96
CA LEU A 154 20.11 6.31 1.35
C LEU A 154 19.61 6.63 2.77
N ALA A 155 18.39 6.23 3.12
CA ALA A 155 17.87 6.45 4.46
C ALA A 155 18.64 5.66 5.54
N HIS A 156 19.06 4.42 5.23
CA HIS A 156 19.94 3.67 6.13
C HIS A 156 21.36 4.24 6.22
N ALA A 157 21.86 4.88 5.16
CA ALA A 157 23.15 5.58 5.17
C ALA A 157 23.10 6.87 6.00
N ILE A 158 22.02 7.66 5.87
CA ILE A 158 21.83 8.92 6.62
C ILE A 158 21.54 8.65 8.10
N PHE A 159 20.75 7.61 8.39
CA PHE A 159 20.38 7.24 9.76
C PHE A 159 20.78 5.79 10.05
N PRO A 160 22.06 5.48 10.36
CA PRO A 160 22.51 4.10 10.57
C PRO A 160 21.86 3.42 11.78
N GLU A 161 21.83 2.08 11.76
CA GLU A 161 21.38 1.25 12.90
C GLU A 161 22.54 1.06 13.90
N PRO A 162 22.31 1.13 15.22
CA PRO A 162 23.35 0.80 16.20
C PRO A 162 23.81 -0.66 16.05
N PHE A 163 25.12 -0.89 16.07
CA PHE A 163 25.75 -2.21 15.86
C PHE A 163 25.35 -3.30 16.88
N SER A 164 24.66 -2.95 17.98
CA SER A 164 24.48 -3.81 19.14
C SER A 164 23.09 -4.44 19.29
N GLN A 165 22.21 -4.31 18.30
CA GLN A 165 20.88 -4.94 18.36
C GLN A 165 20.76 -6.06 17.33
N GLU A 166 21.18 -7.25 17.76
CA GLU A 166 20.68 -8.52 17.25
C GLU A 166 19.19 -8.62 17.59
N VAL A 167 18.36 -7.83 16.92
CA VAL A 167 16.92 -8.04 16.97
C VAL A 167 16.67 -9.30 16.17
N GLU A 168 16.55 -10.39 16.91
CA GLU A 168 16.04 -11.66 16.44
C GLU A 168 14.83 -11.40 15.55
N ALA A 169 14.90 -11.89 14.31
CA ALA A 169 13.78 -11.81 13.39
C ALA A 169 12.59 -12.46 14.10
N VAL A 170 11.53 -11.68 14.35
CA VAL A 170 10.29 -12.22 14.91
C VAL A 170 9.94 -13.43 14.06
N ALA A 171 9.94 -14.62 14.67
CA ALA A 171 9.64 -15.85 13.98
C ALA A 171 8.32 -15.65 13.24
N ILE A 172 8.35 -15.86 11.91
CA ILE A 172 7.13 -15.86 11.13
C ILE A 172 6.34 -17.06 11.63
N ASP A 173 5.29 -16.79 12.40
CA ASP A 173 4.41 -17.82 12.92
C ASP A 173 3.68 -18.43 11.71
N GLU A 174 4.20 -19.53 11.20
CA GLU A 174 3.69 -20.16 9.98
C GLU A 174 2.27 -20.65 10.24
N ARG A 175 1.29 -19.93 9.69
CA ARG A 175 -0.12 -20.28 9.81
C ARG A 175 -0.55 -21.10 8.60
N PRO A 176 -1.42 -22.12 8.77
CA PRO A 176 -2.05 -22.78 7.63
C PRO A 176 -2.78 -21.74 6.76
N PRO A 177 -2.70 -21.86 5.42
CA PRO A 177 -3.32 -20.89 4.53
C PRO A 177 -4.83 -20.84 4.75
N ALA A 178 -5.37 -19.66 5.00
CA ALA A 178 -6.80 -19.45 5.17
C ALA A 178 -7.48 -19.33 3.79
N LEU A 179 -7.51 -20.42 3.03
CA LEU A 179 -7.94 -20.43 1.61
C LEU A 179 -9.35 -19.87 1.40
N LEU A 180 -10.32 -20.22 2.24
CA LEU A 180 -11.68 -19.68 2.15
C LEU A 180 -11.72 -18.16 2.33
N ARG A 181 -10.87 -17.63 3.21
CA ARG A 181 -10.73 -16.18 3.41
C ARG A 181 -10.03 -15.52 2.24
N ALA A 182 -8.99 -16.15 1.69
CA ALA A 182 -8.33 -15.68 0.48
C ALA A 182 -9.30 -15.61 -0.70
N LEU A 183 -10.20 -16.59 -0.83
CA LEU A 183 -11.26 -16.61 -1.85
C LEU A 183 -12.27 -15.47 -1.61
N ALA A 184 -12.76 -15.29 -0.38
CA ALA A 184 -13.64 -14.18 -0.05
C ALA A 184 -12.99 -12.82 -0.36
N ASN A 185 -11.75 -12.59 0.08
CA ASN A 185 -11.00 -11.37 -0.20
C ASN A 185 -10.79 -11.15 -1.71
N THR A 186 -10.58 -12.23 -2.46
CA THR A 186 -10.47 -12.19 -3.93
C THR A 186 -11.75 -11.70 -4.57
N VAL A 187 -12.90 -12.25 -4.18
CA VAL A 187 -14.21 -11.84 -4.71
C VAL A 187 -14.49 -10.37 -4.39
N ILE A 188 -14.19 -9.93 -3.16
CA ILE A 188 -14.37 -8.53 -2.75
C ILE A 188 -13.53 -7.60 -3.61
N LEU A 189 -12.22 -7.87 -3.72
CA LEU A 189 -11.31 -7.05 -4.51
C LEU A 189 -11.66 -7.07 -5.99
N LEU A 190 -11.90 -8.23 -6.58
CA LEU A 190 -12.27 -8.38 -7.99
C LEU A 190 -13.56 -7.61 -8.30
N GLY A 191 -14.56 -7.66 -7.42
CA GLY A 191 -15.79 -6.87 -7.56
C GLY A 191 -15.51 -5.36 -7.59
N SER A 192 -14.62 -4.86 -6.73
CA SER A 192 -14.23 -3.44 -6.74
C SER A 192 -13.50 -3.04 -8.03
N VAL A 193 -12.66 -3.92 -8.57
CA VAL A 193 -11.97 -3.70 -9.85
C VAL A 193 -12.96 -3.70 -11.01
N VAL A 194 -13.94 -4.60 -11.03
CA VAL A 194 -14.98 -4.63 -12.07
C VAL A 194 -15.79 -3.34 -12.05
N ILE A 195 -16.25 -2.88 -10.88
CA ILE A 195 -16.96 -1.60 -10.74
C ILE A 195 -16.12 -0.44 -11.32
N CYS A 196 -14.82 -0.44 -11.01
CA CYS A 196 -13.90 0.59 -11.46
C CYS A 196 -13.62 0.53 -12.97
N LEU A 197 -13.49 -0.67 -13.55
CA LEU A 197 -13.31 -0.85 -15.00
C LEU A 197 -14.55 -0.45 -15.80
N THR A 198 -15.74 -0.51 -15.18
CA THR A 198 -16.99 -0.02 -15.78
C THR A 198 -17.20 1.48 -15.61
N SER A 199 -16.38 2.15 -14.79
CA SER A 199 -16.43 3.59 -14.59
C SER A 199 -15.31 4.26 -15.39
N ASP A 200 -15.61 5.29 -16.19
CA ASP A 200 -14.60 6.03 -16.96
C ASP A 200 -13.65 6.90 -16.08
N ASN A 201 -13.69 6.72 -14.77
CA ASN A 201 -12.98 7.54 -13.80
C ASN A 201 -11.68 6.89 -13.33
N LEU A 202 -10.56 7.35 -13.90
CA LEU A 202 -9.20 6.87 -13.58
C LEU A 202 -8.82 7.02 -12.10
N THR A 203 -9.25 8.11 -11.44
CA THR A 203 -8.93 8.37 -10.04
C THR A 203 -9.67 7.40 -9.14
N ALA A 204 -10.99 7.25 -9.33
CA ALA A 204 -11.78 6.24 -8.65
C ALA A 204 -11.21 4.83 -8.88
N ALA A 205 -10.80 4.57 -10.13
CA ALA A 205 -10.34 3.27 -10.57
C ALA A 205 -9.07 2.80 -9.87
N ALA A 206 -8.13 3.69 -9.57
CA ALA A 206 -6.93 3.34 -8.78
C ALA A 206 -7.20 3.34 -7.27
N VAL A 207 -7.93 4.34 -6.77
CA VAL A 207 -8.09 4.58 -5.33
C VAL A 207 -8.91 3.47 -4.66
N ILE A 208 -10.04 3.11 -5.23
CA ILE A 208 -10.98 2.18 -4.59
C ILE A 208 -10.35 0.79 -4.43
N PRO A 209 -9.84 0.13 -5.48
CA PRO A 209 -9.36 -1.25 -5.35
C PRO A 209 -8.08 -1.35 -4.50
N ILE A 210 -7.19 -0.35 -4.54
CA ILE A 210 -6.01 -0.36 -3.68
C ILE A 210 -6.39 -0.16 -2.21
N THR A 211 -7.36 0.72 -1.93
CA THR A 211 -7.89 0.90 -0.56
C THR A 211 -8.55 -0.38 -0.05
N VAL A 212 -9.35 -1.05 -0.89
CA VAL A 212 -9.94 -2.35 -0.59
C VAL A 212 -8.85 -3.40 -0.30
N ALA A 213 -7.85 -3.51 -1.17
CA ALA A 213 -6.74 -4.46 -1.01
C ALA A 213 -5.95 -4.21 0.29
N SER A 214 -5.65 -2.93 0.58
CA SER A 214 -4.94 -2.55 1.79
C SER A 214 -5.74 -2.87 3.05
N LEU A 215 -7.05 -2.55 3.06
CA LEU A 215 -7.92 -2.86 4.20
C LEU A 215 -8.05 -4.38 4.42
N LEU A 216 -8.27 -5.16 3.35
CA LEU A 216 -8.40 -6.62 3.43
C LEU A 216 -7.11 -7.30 3.93
N GLY A 217 -5.95 -6.75 3.61
CA GLY A 217 -4.66 -7.22 4.13
C GLY A 217 -4.40 -6.83 5.59
N GLN A 218 -4.98 -5.72 6.05
CA GLN A 218 -4.84 -5.23 7.42
C GLN A 218 -5.83 -5.85 8.42
N LEU A 219 -7.01 -6.29 7.96
CA LEU A 219 -7.99 -6.91 8.85
C LEU A 219 -7.48 -8.29 9.32
N ASP A 220 -7.79 -8.69 10.56
CA ASP A 220 -7.44 -10.01 11.11
C ASP A 220 -8.69 -10.84 11.48
N VAL A 221 -8.58 -12.16 11.48
CA VAL A 221 -9.67 -13.13 11.73
C VAL A 221 -10.24 -13.00 13.15
N GLY A 222 -9.43 -12.55 14.10
CA GLY A 222 -9.83 -12.29 15.50
C GLY A 222 -10.20 -10.84 15.80
N ALA A 223 -10.19 -9.96 14.79
CA ALA A 223 -10.48 -8.55 15.01
C ALA A 223 -11.94 -8.38 15.45
N SER A 224 -12.14 -7.91 16.68
CA SER A 224 -13.47 -7.49 17.14
C SER A 224 -14.05 -6.44 16.18
N GLY A 225 -15.38 -6.32 16.10
CA GLY A 225 -16.02 -5.27 15.28
C GLY A 225 -15.49 -3.86 15.59
N ARG A 226 -15.04 -3.61 16.81
CA ARG A 226 -14.35 -2.37 17.22
C ARG A 226 -12.98 -2.19 16.57
N ALA A 227 -12.20 -3.26 16.43
CA ALA A 227 -10.91 -3.22 15.75
C ALA A 227 -11.08 -2.98 14.24
N ALA A 228 -12.07 -3.62 13.61
CA ALA A 228 -12.42 -3.36 12.21
C ALA A 228 -12.88 -1.90 11.99
N MET A 229 -13.70 -1.37 12.91
CA MET A 229 -14.13 0.04 12.88
C MET A 229 -12.93 0.99 13.04
N GLY A 230 -12.01 0.70 13.97
CA GLY A 230 -10.79 1.47 14.17
C GLY A 230 -9.90 1.49 12.92
N LEU A 231 -9.81 0.36 12.22
CA LEU A 231 -9.08 0.24 10.96
C LEU A 231 -9.65 1.15 9.86
N VAL A 232 -10.98 1.17 9.73
CA VAL A 232 -11.68 2.08 8.81
C VAL A 232 -11.45 3.53 9.19
N LEU A 233 -11.56 3.87 10.47
CA LEU A 233 -11.37 5.24 10.93
C LEU A 233 -9.96 5.76 10.62
N VAL A 234 -8.94 4.91 10.79
CA VAL A 234 -7.54 5.28 10.53
C VAL A 234 -7.23 5.34 9.02
N ASN A 235 -7.78 4.44 8.20
CA ASN A 235 -7.64 4.55 6.74
C ASN A 235 -8.37 5.79 6.20
N LEU A 236 -9.56 6.10 6.71
CA LEU A 236 -10.29 7.32 6.40
C LEU A 236 -9.50 8.56 6.82
N PHE A 237 -8.85 8.52 7.99
CA PHE A 237 -7.95 9.57 8.44
C PHE A 237 -6.78 9.80 7.48
N GLY A 238 -6.20 8.75 6.89
CA GLY A 238 -5.21 8.87 5.83
C GLY A 238 -5.73 9.62 4.60
N GLY A 239 -6.99 9.39 4.20
CA GLY A 239 -7.61 10.11 3.09
C GLY A 239 -7.99 11.56 3.40
N VAL A 240 -8.44 11.84 4.62
CA VAL A 240 -8.67 13.20 5.13
C VAL A 240 -7.36 13.98 5.16
N LEU A 241 -6.28 13.37 5.67
CA LEU A 241 -4.94 13.95 5.65
C LEU A 241 -4.47 14.27 4.23
N ALA A 242 -4.68 13.37 3.27
CA ALA A 242 -4.30 13.61 1.88
C ALA A 242 -5.07 14.79 1.27
N SER A 243 -6.34 14.91 1.62
CA SER A 243 -7.20 16.01 1.17
C SER A 243 -6.78 17.34 1.78
N ALA A 244 -6.53 17.37 3.09
CA ALA A 244 -6.01 18.56 3.78
C ALA A 244 -4.62 18.95 3.26
N ALA A 245 -3.74 17.98 3.03
CA ALA A 245 -2.42 18.16 2.45
C ALA A 245 -2.50 18.79 1.06
N TYR A 246 -3.39 18.31 0.19
CA TYR A 246 -3.55 18.93 -1.12
C TYR A 246 -4.14 20.34 -1.02
N ALA A 247 -5.16 20.56 -0.18
CA ALA A 247 -5.71 21.90 0.03
C ALA A 247 -4.63 22.89 0.51
N ALA A 248 -3.75 22.45 1.43
CA ALA A 248 -2.59 23.23 1.86
C ALA A 248 -1.60 23.49 0.70
N LEU A 249 -1.35 22.50 -0.15
CA LEU A 249 -0.51 22.66 -1.35
C LEU A 249 -1.12 23.66 -2.33
N SER A 250 -2.45 23.70 -2.49
CA SER A 250 -3.13 24.64 -3.39
C SER A 250 -2.93 26.11 -3.00
N LEU A 251 -2.67 26.41 -1.72
CA LEU A 251 -2.36 27.76 -1.25
C LEU A 251 -0.99 28.26 -1.76
N ARG A 252 -0.01 27.36 -1.84
CA ARG A 252 1.37 27.65 -2.26
C ARG A 252 1.95 26.44 -3.02
N PRO A 253 1.62 26.26 -4.31
CA PRO A 253 2.07 25.13 -5.09
C PRO A 253 3.56 25.30 -5.44
N ASN A 254 4.43 24.67 -4.66
CA ASN A 254 5.86 24.59 -4.92
C ASN A 254 6.46 23.30 -4.34
N LEU A 255 7.66 22.93 -4.78
CA LEU A 255 8.32 21.69 -4.34
C LEU A 255 8.61 21.67 -2.83
N LEU A 256 8.96 22.82 -2.24
CA LEU A 256 9.22 22.90 -0.80
C LEU A 256 7.94 22.63 0.01
N SER A 257 6.79 23.15 -0.42
CA SER A 257 5.49 22.85 0.18
C SER A 257 5.19 21.36 0.12
N ILE A 258 5.41 20.70 -1.03
CA ILE A 258 5.24 19.25 -1.18
C ILE A 258 6.14 18.51 -0.18
N PHE A 259 7.43 18.87 -0.14
CA PHE A 259 8.39 18.26 0.76
C PHE A 259 7.96 18.38 2.22
N LEU A 260 7.60 19.59 2.68
CA LEU A 260 7.20 19.85 4.06
C LEU A 260 5.90 19.12 4.43
N ILE A 261 4.90 19.14 3.54
CA ILE A 261 3.63 18.46 3.76
C ILE A 261 3.84 16.96 3.92
N VAL A 262 4.56 16.33 2.97
CA VAL A 262 4.86 14.89 3.03
C VAL A 262 5.70 14.58 4.27
N LEU A 263 6.70 15.41 4.59
CA LEU A 263 7.55 15.22 5.76
C LEU A 263 6.75 15.21 7.06
N VAL A 264 5.87 16.20 7.27
CA VAL A 264 5.05 16.29 8.48
C VAL A 264 4.13 15.08 8.58
N VAL A 265 3.42 14.73 7.50
CA VAL A 265 2.46 13.61 7.53
C VAL A 265 3.17 12.28 7.74
N VAL A 266 4.31 12.05 7.09
CA VAL A 266 5.06 10.80 7.24
C VAL A 266 5.76 10.72 8.60
N LEU A 267 6.18 11.84 9.20
CA LEU A 267 6.65 11.83 10.60
C LEU A 267 5.54 11.39 11.56
N LEU A 268 4.30 11.86 11.34
CA LEU A 268 3.15 11.50 12.17
C LEU A 268 2.74 10.03 11.99
N LEU A 269 2.51 9.60 10.74
CA LEU A 269 2.02 8.26 10.42
C LEU A 269 3.15 7.22 10.41
N GLY A 270 4.24 7.51 9.72
CA GLY A 270 5.42 6.64 9.62
C GLY A 270 6.11 6.41 10.96
N GLY A 271 6.14 7.42 11.84
CA GLY A 271 6.62 7.27 13.21
C GLY A 271 5.79 6.27 14.03
N ARG A 272 4.46 6.25 13.85
CA ARG A 272 3.57 5.27 14.51
C ARG A 272 3.60 3.90 13.81
N ALA A 273 3.73 3.88 12.48
CA ALA A 273 3.88 2.66 11.69
C ALA A 273 5.20 1.93 11.98
N ALA A 274 6.24 2.67 12.41
CA ALA A 274 7.52 2.11 12.81
C ALA A 274 7.54 1.53 14.23
N ALA A 275 6.47 1.68 15.01
CA ALA A 275 6.39 1.18 16.37
C ALA A 275 6.26 -0.35 16.42
N ARG A 276 6.75 -0.98 17.51
CA ARG A 276 6.43 -2.38 17.83
C ARG A 276 5.11 -2.48 18.59
N SER A 277 4.04 -1.88 18.05
CA SER A 277 2.71 -1.88 18.64
C SER A 277 1.72 -2.63 17.76
N LYS A 278 0.62 -3.11 18.36
CA LYS A 278 -0.48 -3.76 17.64
C LYS A 278 -1.14 -2.83 16.61
N ASP A 279 -1.01 -1.53 16.79
CA ASP A 279 -1.60 -0.51 15.92
C ASP A 279 -0.69 -0.13 14.73
N ALA A 280 0.57 -0.55 14.73
CA ALA A 280 1.53 -0.18 13.69
C ALA A 280 1.09 -0.52 12.26
N PRO A 281 0.51 -1.71 11.96
CA PRO A 281 -0.04 -2.02 10.64
C PRO A 281 -1.16 -1.06 10.20
N VAL A 282 -1.94 -0.56 11.15
CA VAL A 282 -3.05 0.37 10.91
C VAL A 282 -2.50 1.72 10.42
N PHE A 283 -1.46 2.23 11.08
CA PHE A 283 -0.77 3.47 10.66
C PHE A 283 0.00 3.31 9.35
N ALA A 284 0.57 2.13 9.09
CA ALA A 284 1.19 1.81 7.80
C ALA A 284 0.15 1.82 6.66
N GLY A 285 -1.07 1.35 6.96
CA GLY A 285 -2.25 1.45 6.11
C GLY A 285 -2.61 2.90 5.78
N ALA A 286 -2.83 3.72 6.81
CA ALA A 286 -3.10 5.14 6.65
C ALA A 286 -2.02 5.88 5.84
N LEU A 287 -0.75 5.55 6.07
CA LEU A 287 0.37 6.11 5.31
C LEU A 287 0.29 5.70 3.83
N THR A 288 -0.05 4.45 3.55
CA THR A 288 -0.25 3.94 2.18
C THR A 288 -1.39 4.68 1.48
N THR A 289 -2.55 4.80 2.14
CA THR A 289 -3.70 5.56 1.63
C THR A 289 -3.35 7.02 1.39
N PHE A 290 -2.64 7.66 2.32
CA PHE A 290 -2.19 9.04 2.18
C PHE A 290 -1.31 9.22 0.94
N LEU A 291 -0.28 8.39 0.77
CA LEU A 291 0.67 8.50 -0.34
C LEU A 291 -0.02 8.31 -1.69
N ILE A 292 -0.92 7.34 -1.81
CA ILE A 292 -1.67 7.09 -3.04
C ILE A 292 -2.57 8.28 -3.36
N LEU A 293 -3.38 8.74 -2.41
CA LEU A 293 -4.34 9.82 -2.67
C LEU A 293 -3.68 11.17 -2.94
N PHE A 294 -2.65 11.50 -2.16
CA PHE A 294 -1.92 12.74 -2.36
C PHE A 294 -1.11 12.68 -3.65
N GLY A 295 -0.48 11.53 -3.95
CA GLY A 295 0.26 11.26 -5.18
C GLY A 295 -0.57 11.31 -6.44
N LEU A 296 -1.76 10.70 -6.43
CA LEU A 296 -2.71 10.86 -7.53
C LEU A 296 -3.13 12.32 -7.65
N GLY A 297 -3.28 13.05 -6.55
CA GLY A 297 -3.64 14.47 -6.63
C GLY A 297 -2.66 15.35 -7.36
N VAL A 298 -1.37 15.15 -7.13
CA VAL A 298 -0.29 15.92 -7.76
C VAL A 298 0.19 15.30 -9.07
N SER A 299 -0.36 14.16 -9.47
CA SER A 299 -0.01 13.46 -10.70
C SER A 299 -0.50 14.24 -11.93
N PRO A 300 0.26 14.26 -13.03
CA PRO A 300 -0.16 14.90 -14.29
C PRO A 300 -1.29 14.16 -15.03
N LEU A 301 -1.86 13.10 -14.45
CA LEU A 301 -2.89 12.29 -15.09
C LEU A 301 -4.20 13.08 -15.35
N PRO A 302 -4.88 12.86 -16.49
CA PRO A 302 -6.19 13.47 -16.75
C PRO A 302 -7.21 13.11 -15.66
N GLY A 303 -7.98 14.08 -15.20
CA GLY A 303 -8.99 13.88 -14.14
C GLY A 303 -8.43 13.79 -12.73
N SER A 304 -7.10 13.80 -12.55
CA SER A 304 -6.49 13.69 -11.22
C SER A 304 -6.69 14.98 -10.40
N ALA A 305 -6.42 16.15 -10.98
CA ALA A 305 -6.55 17.46 -10.34
C ALA A 305 -7.96 18.05 -10.43
N ALA A 306 -8.76 17.62 -11.42
CA ALA A 306 -10.11 18.13 -11.67
C ALA A 306 -11.16 17.58 -10.67
N GLU A 307 -10.89 16.47 -10.01
CA GLU A 307 -11.77 15.94 -8.96
C GLU A 307 -11.65 16.72 -7.66
N SER A 308 -12.80 17.03 -7.07
CA SER A 308 -12.86 17.67 -5.76
C SER A 308 -12.29 16.76 -4.66
N PHE A 309 -11.72 17.35 -3.61
CA PHE A 309 -11.29 16.64 -2.40
C PHE A 309 -12.39 15.79 -1.79
N ALA A 310 -13.62 16.32 -1.81
CA ALA A 310 -14.80 15.61 -1.31
C ALA A 310 -14.98 14.29 -2.06
N THR A 311 -14.76 14.28 -3.37
CA THR A 311 -14.87 13.06 -4.20
C THR A 311 -13.88 11.98 -3.77
N ARG A 312 -12.62 12.35 -3.47
CA ARG A 312 -11.61 11.37 -3.03
C ARG A 312 -11.89 10.80 -1.65
N ILE A 313 -12.36 11.63 -0.72
CA ILE A 313 -12.80 11.16 0.61
C ILE A 313 -14.00 10.21 0.44
N VAL A 314 -14.94 10.53 -0.46
CA VAL A 314 -16.08 9.68 -0.76
C VAL A 314 -15.62 8.34 -1.36
N TYR A 315 -14.64 8.31 -2.26
CA TYR A 315 -14.09 7.06 -2.78
C TYR A 315 -13.43 6.20 -1.71
N VAL A 316 -12.64 6.81 -0.81
CA VAL A 316 -12.08 6.07 0.33
C VAL A 316 -13.19 5.55 1.24
N ALA A 317 -14.15 6.40 1.62
CA ALA A 317 -15.26 6.00 2.47
C ALA A 317 -16.08 4.85 1.85
N ALA A 318 -16.42 4.97 0.56
CA ALA A 318 -17.14 3.95 -0.19
C ALA A 318 -16.35 2.64 -0.28
N ALA A 319 -15.05 2.70 -0.55
CA ALA A 319 -14.17 1.53 -0.59
C ALA A 319 -14.11 0.80 0.77
N LEU A 320 -13.99 1.57 1.86
CA LEU A 320 -13.93 1.02 3.23
C LEU A 320 -15.28 0.39 3.62
N ILE A 321 -16.40 1.05 3.34
CA ILE A 321 -17.75 0.53 3.60
C ILE A 321 -17.99 -0.73 2.79
N TYR A 322 -17.69 -0.69 1.48
CA TYR A 322 -17.81 -1.84 0.59
C TYR A 322 -17.02 -3.04 1.12
N ALA A 323 -15.74 -2.85 1.41
CA ALA A 323 -14.88 -3.93 1.89
C ALA A 323 -15.37 -4.52 3.22
N LEU A 324 -15.81 -3.68 4.18
CA LEU A 324 -16.35 -4.17 5.45
C LEU A 324 -17.67 -4.93 5.29
N LEU A 325 -18.62 -4.41 4.51
CA LEU A 325 -19.91 -5.05 4.31
C LEU A 325 -19.74 -6.42 3.68
N PHE A 326 -18.96 -6.51 2.60
CA PHE A 326 -18.74 -7.79 1.96
C PHE A 326 -17.84 -8.72 2.77
N ALA A 327 -16.87 -8.21 3.55
CA ALA A 327 -16.13 -9.04 4.49
C ALA A 327 -17.05 -9.63 5.56
N ALA A 328 -17.98 -8.86 6.11
CA ALA A 328 -18.95 -9.34 7.10
C ALA A 328 -19.89 -10.43 6.55
N ILE A 329 -20.17 -10.41 5.24
CA ILE A 329 -21.04 -11.38 4.56
C ILE A 329 -20.27 -12.63 4.13
N LEU A 330 -19.10 -12.44 3.50
CA LEU A 330 -18.37 -13.50 2.80
C LEU A 330 -17.31 -14.19 3.66
N TRP A 331 -16.89 -13.60 4.78
CA TRP A 331 -15.90 -14.26 5.63
C TRP A 331 -16.48 -15.50 6.32
N PRO A 332 -15.73 -16.61 6.34
CA PRO A 332 -16.12 -17.79 7.09
C PRO A 332 -16.34 -17.44 8.56
N ARG A 333 -17.55 -17.67 9.08
CA ARG A 333 -17.79 -17.57 10.54
C ARG A 333 -16.98 -18.67 11.20
N THR A 334 -16.07 -18.31 12.10
CA THR A 334 -15.36 -19.28 12.94
C THR A 334 -16.38 -20.01 13.78
N SER A 335 -16.75 -21.23 13.36
CA SER A 335 -17.60 -22.11 14.15
C SER A 335 -16.84 -22.45 15.44
N ASN A 336 -17.36 -22.00 16.58
CA ASN A 336 -16.88 -22.33 17.93
C ASN A 336 -17.12 -23.82 18.29
N ALA A 337 -17.15 -24.73 17.31
CA ALA A 337 -17.48 -26.14 17.48
C ALA A 337 -16.30 -27.02 17.93
N LYS A 338 -15.41 -26.51 18.81
CA LYS A 338 -14.37 -27.34 19.45
C LYS A 338 -14.14 -27.04 20.94
N ARG A 339 -15.16 -26.53 21.64
CA ARG A 339 -15.16 -26.38 23.12
C ARG A 339 -16.24 -27.19 23.84
N ILE A 340 -16.91 -28.11 23.17
CA ILE A 340 -17.86 -29.05 23.78
C ILE A 340 -17.49 -30.48 23.37
N SER A 341 -16.28 -30.90 23.71
CA SER A 341 -15.92 -32.32 23.84
C SER A 341 -14.70 -32.44 24.75
N ALA A 342 -14.89 -32.08 26.02
CA ALA A 342 -14.04 -32.49 27.13
C ALA A 342 -14.97 -32.66 28.34
#